data_AF-A0A932Y241-F1
#
_entry.id   AF-A0A932Y241-F1
#
_cell.length_a   1.000
_cell.length_b   1.000
_cell.length_c   1.000
_cell.angle_alpha   90.00
_cell.angle_beta   90.00
_cell.angle_gamma   90.00
#
_symmetry.space_group_name_H-M   'P 1'
#
loop_
_entity.id
_entity.type
_entity.pdbx_description
1 polymer ?
#
loop_
_entity_poly.entity_id
_entity_poly.type
_entity_poly.pdbx_seq_one_letter_code
_entity_poly.pdbx_strand_id
1 'polypeptide(L)'
;MLELYTTFIYQPFLNLLVGFYYFLQQIPSLPYADMGVAVILFTIALRIILLPLTFSSQRSETERRRLEDKVKDLRQEFRTDPVRLRQEIKKLFRASPRMVISSAIDLFIQVVIALMLWRIFAKGLLGADLHLIYDFMPDIPRPYDLKFLGEYDLTHPNLKLNLMQSLVIFAVETLSLISSPFPVTRGDVIRLEVILPLTSFLIFSQLPAGKKLFIITTLLFTFCFQLLRLLRRFFTSVFPSPQPVIVDTSKVE
;
A
#
# COMPACT_ATOMS: atom_id res chain seq x y z
N MET A 1 16.82 -11.19 -18.47
CA MET A 1 15.86 -10.94 -17.35
C MET A 1 16.31 -9.78 -16.46
N LEU A 2 17.54 -9.78 -15.93
CA LEU A 2 18.05 -8.67 -15.09
C LEU A 2 18.16 -7.34 -15.85
N GLU A 3 18.52 -7.35 -17.12
CA GLU A 3 18.58 -6.13 -17.95
C GLU A 3 17.20 -5.53 -18.18
N LEU A 4 16.21 -6.32 -18.62
CA LEU A 4 14.82 -5.85 -18.79
C LEU A 4 14.27 -5.23 -17.51
N TYR A 5 14.47 -5.90 -16.37
CA TYR A 5 14.10 -5.34 -15.07
C TYR A 5 14.83 -4.03 -14.78
N THR A 6 16.12 -3.96 -15.08
CA THR A 6 16.93 -2.76 -14.86
C THR A 6 16.42 -1.60 -15.71
N THR A 7 16.23 -1.81 -17.01
CA THR A 7 15.85 -0.76 -17.96
C THR A 7 14.40 -0.31 -17.80
N PHE A 8 13.45 -1.23 -17.61
CA PHE A 8 12.03 -0.88 -17.59
C PHE A 8 11.47 -0.57 -16.20
N ILE A 9 12.07 -1.11 -15.13
CA ILE A 9 11.57 -0.95 -13.76
C ILE A 9 12.57 -0.19 -12.90
N TYR A 10 13.82 -0.62 -12.81
CA TYR A 10 14.74 0.00 -11.85
C TYR A 10 15.17 1.42 -12.25
N GLN A 11 15.68 1.57 -13.46
CA GLN A 11 16.25 2.80 -13.99
C GLN A 11 15.25 3.97 -14.01
N PRO A 12 14.03 3.85 -14.56
CA PRO A 12 13.09 4.96 -14.57
C PRO A 12 12.71 5.41 -13.16
N PHE A 13 12.57 4.48 -12.21
CA PHE A 13 12.19 4.82 -10.84
C PHE A 13 13.36 5.38 -10.03
N LEU A 14 14.59 4.92 -10.29
CA LEU A 14 15.80 5.54 -9.73
C LEU A 14 15.90 7.00 -10.21
N ASN A 15 15.76 7.23 -11.52
CA ASN A 15 15.78 8.58 -12.08
C ASN A 15 14.63 9.44 -11.55
N LEU A 16 13.44 8.87 -11.36
CA LEU A 16 12.31 9.57 -10.76
C LEU A 16 12.62 10.00 -9.31
N LEU A 17 13.22 9.13 -8.51
CA LEU A 17 13.64 9.46 -7.14
C LEU A 17 14.70 10.56 -7.12
N VAL A 18 15.72 10.44 -7.98
CA VAL A 18 16.77 11.45 -8.16
C VAL A 18 16.17 12.79 -8.63
N GLY A 19 15.15 12.75 -9.49
CA GLY A 19 14.42 13.93 -9.94
C GLY A 19 13.64 14.62 -8.83
N PHE A 20 12.97 13.86 -7.96
CA PHE A 20 12.35 14.43 -6.76
C PHE A 20 13.38 15.06 -5.82
N TYR A 21 14.53 14.41 -5.64
CA TYR A 21 15.62 14.96 -4.83
C TYR A 21 16.18 16.26 -5.41
N TYR A 22 16.43 16.31 -6.72
CA TYR A 22 16.83 17.54 -7.41
C TYR A 22 15.79 18.66 -7.24
N PHE A 23 14.51 18.35 -7.48
CA PHE A 23 13.43 19.32 -7.36
C PHE A 23 13.36 19.93 -5.95
N LEU A 24 13.57 19.12 -4.91
CA LEU A 24 13.61 19.61 -3.53
C LEU A 24 14.80 20.54 -3.27
N GLN A 25 15.97 20.26 -3.84
CA GLN A 25 17.15 21.13 -3.70
C GLN A 25 16.95 22.51 -4.35
N GLN A 26 16.06 22.62 -5.35
CA GLN A 26 15.73 23.90 -5.99
C GLN A 26 14.87 24.83 -5.12
N ILE A 27 14.39 24.36 -3.96
CA ILE A 27 13.53 25.13 -3.06
C ILE A 27 14.36 25.54 -1.83
N PRO A 28 14.95 26.75 -1.81
CA PRO A 28 15.91 27.16 -0.76
C PRO A 28 15.28 27.35 0.62
N SER A 29 13.94 27.44 0.68
CA SER A 29 13.18 27.69 1.91
C SER A 29 12.74 26.42 2.65
N LEU A 30 12.99 25.22 2.09
CA LEU A 30 12.66 23.96 2.76
C LEU A 30 13.82 23.54 3.68
N PRO A 31 13.64 23.51 5.02
CA PRO A 31 14.74 23.25 5.96
C PRO A 31 15.31 21.81 5.89
N TYR A 32 14.72 20.92 5.08
CA TYR A 32 15.06 19.50 4.99
C TYR A 32 14.87 18.96 3.56
N ALA A 33 15.53 19.56 2.58
CA ALA A 33 15.58 19.02 1.20
C ALA A 33 16.47 17.76 1.10
N ASP A 34 16.13 16.75 1.90
CA ASP A 34 16.90 15.52 2.08
C ASP A 34 16.35 14.34 1.26
N MET A 35 17.13 13.26 1.17
CA MET A 35 16.72 12.08 0.42
C MET A 35 15.48 11.41 1.02
N GLY A 36 15.24 11.57 2.32
CA GLY A 36 14.05 11.03 2.97
C GLY A 36 12.78 11.70 2.47
N VAL A 37 12.77 13.03 2.35
CA VAL A 37 11.64 13.76 1.76
C VAL A 37 11.46 13.39 0.28
N ALA A 38 12.54 13.18 -0.47
CA ALA A 38 12.46 12.68 -1.85
C ALA A 38 11.79 11.29 -1.91
N VAL A 39 12.13 10.38 -0.99
CA VAL A 39 11.50 9.06 -0.87
C VAL A 39 10.01 9.18 -0.53
N ILE A 40 9.61 10.12 0.34
CA ILE A 40 8.20 10.37 0.67
C ILE A 40 7.43 10.80 -0.58
N LEU A 41 7.93 11.80 -1.31
CA LEU A 41 7.30 12.30 -2.55
C LEU A 41 7.22 11.20 -3.61
N PHE A 42 8.30 10.47 -3.81
CA PHE A 42 8.35 9.31 -4.69
C PHE A 42 7.29 8.27 -4.33
N THR A 43 7.15 7.96 -3.04
CA THR A 43 6.15 7.00 -2.56
C THR A 43 4.73 7.48 -2.83
N ILE A 44 4.45 8.76 -2.59
CA ILE A 44 3.13 9.35 -2.85
C ILE A 44 2.81 9.30 -4.35
N ALA A 45 3.74 9.70 -5.22
CA ALA A 45 3.57 9.62 -6.67
C ALA A 45 3.31 8.18 -7.13
N LEU A 46 4.06 7.22 -6.60
CA LEU A 46 3.84 5.81 -6.88
C LEU A 46 2.46 5.33 -6.43
N ARG A 47 2.01 5.75 -5.25
CA ARG A 47 0.69 5.39 -4.71
C ARG A 47 -0.45 5.97 -5.55
N ILE A 48 -0.27 7.17 -6.10
CA ILE A 48 -1.24 7.78 -7.03
C ILE A 48 -1.34 6.97 -8.32
N ILE A 49 -0.21 6.57 -8.90
CA ILE A 49 -0.18 5.73 -10.12
C ILE A 49 -0.82 4.36 -9.88
N LEU A 50 -0.61 3.78 -8.69
CA LEU A 50 -1.15 2.47 -8.29
C LEU A 50 -2.56 2.55 -7.69
N LEU A 51 -3.16 3.73 -7.62
CA LEU A 51 -4.50 3.91 -7.08
C LEU A 51 -5.59 3.11 -7.83
N PRO A 52 -5.65 3.08 -9.18
CA PRO A 52 -6.64 2.25 -9.89
C PRO A 52 -6.52 0.76 -9.56
N LEU A 53 -5.28 0.26 -9.43
CA LEU A 53 -5.02 -1.12 -9.00
C LEU A 53 -5.52 -1.35 -7.57
N THR A 54 -5.25 -0.42 -6.67
CA THR A 54 -5.70 -0.48 -5.27
C THR A 54 -7.23 -0.61 -5.18
N PHE A 55 -7.99 0.06 -6.05
CA PHE A 55 -9.44 -0.09 -6.11
C PHE A 55 -9.88 -1.47 -6.58
N SER A 56 -9.17 -2.06 -7.55
CA SER A 56 -9.41 -3.44 -7.98
C SER A 56 -9.16 -4.43 -6.85
N SER A 57 -8.03 -4.27 -6.14
CA SER A 57 -7.65 -5.13 -5.00
C SER A 57 -8.71 -5.05 -3.88
N GLN A 58 -9.21 -3.85 -3.54
CA GLN A 58 -10.27 -3.68 -2.55
C GLN A 58 -11.59 -4.40 -2.90
N ARG A 59 -11.98 -4.42 -4.18
CA ARG A 59 -13.17 -5.15 -4.63
C ARG A 59 -12.97 -6.66 -4.47
N SER A 60 -11.80 -7.16 -4.85
CA SER A 60 -11.43 -8.57 -4.68
C SER A 60 -11.40 -8.98 -3.21
N GLU A 61 -10.94 -8.11 -2.30
CA GLU A 61 -10.97 -8.35 -0.86
C GLU A 61 -12.40 -8.48 -0.31
N THR A 62 -13.33 -7.68 -0.84
CA THR A 62 -14.76 -7.78 -0.49
C THR A 62 -15.37 -9.10 -0.97
N GLU A 63 -15.04 -9.54 -2.19
CA GLU A 63 -15.45 -10.85 -2.71
C GLU A 63 -14.85 -11.99 -1.90
N ARG A 64 -13.57 -11.87 -1.51
CA ARG A 64 -12.86 -12.85 -0.67
C ARG A 64 -13.58 -13.08 0.66
N ARG A 65 -13.94 -12.01 1.37
CA ARG A 65 -14.69 -12.12 2.64
C ARG A 65 -16.05 -12.80 2.46
N ARG A 66 -16.78 -12.49 1.39
CA ARG A 66 -18.06 -13.17 1.07
C ARG A 66 -17.86 -14.66 0.80
N LEU A 67 -16.76 -15.03 0.14
CA LEU A 67 -16.42 -16.44 -0.09
C LEU A 67 -16.04 -17.13 1.22
N GLU A 68 -15.29 -16.48 2.12
CA GLU A 68 -14.95 -17.04 3.43
C GLU A 68 -16.21 -17.39 4.24
N ASP A 69 -17.22 -16.52 4.23
CA ASP A 69 -18.49 -16.80 4.91
C ASP A 69 -19.23 -17.99 4.28
N LYS A 70 -19.33 -18.06 2.95
CA LYS A 70 -19.90 -19.23 2.26
C LYS A 70 -19.12 -20.52 2.55
N VAL A 71 -17.79 -20.43 2.67
CA VAL A 71 -16.96 -21.58 3.05
C VAL A 71 -17.25 -22.02 4.48
N LYS A 72 -17.55 -21.10 5.41
CA LYS A 72 -17.98 -21.46 6.77
C LYS A 72 -19.31 -22.21 6.73
N ASP A 73 -20.26 -21.77 5.93
CA ASP A 73 -21.56 -22.44 5.77
C ASP A 73 -21.40 -23.85 5.21
N LEU A 74 -20.63 -24.00 4.12
CA LEU A 74 -20.30 -25.32 3.54
C LEU A 74 -19.62 -26.24 4.55
N ARG A 75 -18.72 -25.71 5.40
CA ARG A 75 -18.07 -26.49 6.47
C ARG A 75 -19.06 -26.95 7.54
N GLN A 76 -20.17 -26.27 7.75
CA GLN A 76 -21.23 -26.71 8.66
C GLN A 76 -22.13 -27.75 8.01
N GLU A 77 -22.46 -27.57 6.73
CA GLU A 77 -23.31 -28.48 5.95
C GLU A 77 -22.64 -29.83 5.70
N PHE A 78 -21.38 -29.83 5.29
CA PHE A 78 -20.64 -31.05 4.90
C PHE A 78 -19.67 -31.55 5.99
N ARG A 79 -20.01 -31.39 7.27
CA ARG A 79 -19.17 -31.85 8.41
C ARG A 79 -18.84 -33.35 8.33
N THR A 80 -19.79 -34.15 7.85
CA THR A 80 -19.69 -35.60 7.78
C THR A 80 -19.13 -36.11 6.44
N ASP A 81 -18.97 -35.24 5.43
CA ASP A 81 -18.46 -35.61 4.11
C ASP A 81 -17.33 -34.66 3.65
N PRO A 82 -16.07 -34.94 4.07
CA PRO A 82 -14.93 -34.10 3.72
C PRO A 82 -14.58 -34.16 2.22
N VAL A 83 -14.98 -35.22 1.51
CA VAL A 83 -14.73 -35.34 0.07
C VAL A 83 -15.62 -34.36 -0.69
N ARG A 84 -16.91 -34.34 -0.37
CA ARG A 84 -17.88 -33.41 -0.97
C ARG A 84 -17.59 -31.96 -0.56
N LEU A 85 -17.20 -31.71 0.69
CA LEU A 85 -16.75 -30.39 1.14
C LEU A 85 -15.64 -29.81 0.25
N ARG A 86 -14.59 -30.60 -0.03
CA ARG A 86 -13.48 -30.15 -0.90
C ARG A 86 -13.95 -29.84 -2.32
N GLN A 87 -14.87 -30.63 -2.84
CA GLN A 87 -15.42 -30.43 -4.18
C GLN A 87 -16.24 -29.13 -4.27
N GLU A 88 -17.12 -28.88 -3.30
CA GLU A 88 -17.95 -27.68 -3.25
C GLU A 88 -17.12 -26.41 -3.02
N ILE A 89 -16.13 -26.45 -2.13
CA ILE A 89 -15.16 -25.36 -1.97
C ILE A 89 -14.45 -25.07 -3.30
N LYS A 90 -14.00 -26.10 -4.02
CA LYS A 90 -13.32 -25.93 -5.30
C LYS A 90 -14.24 -25.32 -6.37
N LYS A 91 -15.51 -25.73 -6.44
CA LYS A 91 -16.51 -25.13 -7.33
C LYS A 91 -16.73 -23.66 -6.99
N LEU A 92 -16.84 -23.35 -5.70
CA LEU A 92 -17.04 -21.98 -5.22
C LEU A 92 -15.88 -21.05 -5.62
N PHE A 93 -14.63 -21.47 -5.44
CA PHE A 93 -13.47 -20.67 -5.90
C PHE A 93 -13.40 -20.53 -7.43
N ARG A 94 -13.78 -21.58 -8.18
CA ARG A 94 -13.83 -21.52 -9.65
C ARG A 94 -14.87 -20.54 -10.18
N ALA A 95 -15.91 -20.24 -9.41
CA ALA A 95 -16.92 -19.26 -9.77
C ALA A 95 -16.42 -17.80 -9.63
N SER A 96 -15.26 -17.56 -9.00
CA SER A 96 -14.71 -16.22 -8.78
C SER A 96 -13.26 -16.07 -9.27
N PRO A 97 -12.98 -16.31 -10.57
CA PRO A 97 -11.62 -16.26 -11.10
C PRO A 97 -11.01 -14.85 -11.06
N ARG A 98 -11.85 -13.81 -11.22
CA ARG A 98 -11.42 -12.41 -11.22
C ARG A 98 -10.78 -12.01 -9.89
N MET A 99 -11.36 -12.42 -8.76
CA MET A 99 -10.80 -12.20 -7.43
C MET A 99 -9.38 -12.79 -7.32
N VAL A 100 -9.22 -14.06 -7.70
CA VAL A 100 -7.95 -14.79 -7.60
C VAL A 100 -6.86 -14.13 -8.44
N ILE A 101 -7.21 -13.75 -9.69
CA ILE A 101 -6.28 -13.08 -10.61
C ILE A 101 -5.88 -11.71 -10.05
N SER A 102 -6.84 -10.93 -9.56
CA SER A 102 -6.59 -9.60 -8.99
C SER A 102 -5.63 -9.67 -7.79
N SER A 103 -5.85 -10.61 -6.86
CA SER A 103 -4.95 -10.82 -5.73
C SER A 103 -3.54 -11.27 -6.15
N ALA A 104 -3.42 -12.10 -7.19
CA ALA A 104 -2.12 -12.53 -7.71
C ALA A 104 -1.36 -11.38 -8.39
N ILE A 105 -2.06 -10.54 -9.16
CA ILE A 105 -1.48 -9.36 -9.81
C ILE A 105 -0.97 -8.36 -8.75
N ASP A 106 -1.77 -8.10 -7.73
CA ASP A 106 -1.41 -7.19 -6.64
C ASP A 106 -0.14 -7.68 -5.92
N LEU A 107 -0.08 -8.98 -5.57
CA LEU A 107 1.11 -9.59 -4.97
C LEU A 107 2.34 -9.49 -5.88
N PHE A 108 2.17 -9.76 -7.17
CA PHE A 108 3.26 -9.68 -8.14
C PHE A 108 3.84 -8.26 -8.22
N ILE A 109 2.98 -7.24 -8.33
CA ILE A 109 3.39 -5.84 -8.37
C ILE A 109 4.10 -5.45 -7.06
N GLN A 110 3.57 -5.88 -5.92
CA GLN A 110 4.17 -5.62 -4.61
C GLN A 110 5.59 -6.21 -4.52
N VAL A 111 5.82 -7.43 -5.01
CA VAL A 111 7.16 -8.05 -5.05
C VAL A 111 8.11 -7.29 -5.98
N VAL A 112 7.66 -6.89 -7.17
CA VAL A 112 8.47 -6.12 -8.13
C VAL A 112 8.93 -4.80 -7.53
N ILE A 113 8.04 -4.07 -6.87
CA ILE A 113 8.35 -2.81 -6.17
C ILE A 113 9.30 -3.06 -4.99
N ALA A 114 9.09 -4.13 -4.22
CA ALA A 114 9.96 -4.46 -3.09
C ALA A 114 11.42 -4.74 -3.54
N LEU A 115 11.61 -5.49 -4.63
CA LEU A 115 12.93 -5.74 -5.21
C LEU A 115 13.59 -4.44 -5.71
N MET A 116 12.78 -3.52 -6.24
CA MET A 116 13.26 -2.25 -6.78
C MET A 116 13.79 -1.37 -5.65
N LEU A 117 12.97 -1.16 -4.62
CA LEU A 117 13.38 -0.43 -3.42
C LEU A 117 14.58 -1.09 -2.74
N TRP A 118 14.62 -2.43 -2.71
CA TRP A 118 15.77 -3.14 -2.17
C TRP A 118 17.06 -2.76 -2.87
N ARG A 119 17.08 -2.72 -4.21
CA ARG A 119 18.26 -2.31 -4.98
C ARG A 119 18.57 -0.82 -4.83
N ILE A 120 17.56 0.06 -4.83
CA ILE A 120 17.75 1.51 -4.67
C ILE A 120 18.48 1.82 -3.37
N PHE A 121 17.98 1.30 -2.24
CA PHE A 121 18.56 1.57 -0.93
C PHE A 121 19.85 0.79 -0.65
N ALA A 122 20.05 -0.38 -1.27
CA ALA A 122 21.25 -1.20 -1.04
C ALA A 122 22.45 -0.82 -1.92
N LYS A 123 22.21 -0.25 -3.11
CA LYS A 123 23.28 0.02 -4.11
C LYS A 123 23.11 1.37 -4.80
N GLY A 124 21.88 1.73 -5.18
CA GLY A 124 21.62 2.94 -5.97
C GLY A 124 22.04 4.22 -5.27
N LEU A 125 21.53 4.44 -4.07
CA LEU A 125 21.80 5.65 -3.28
C LEU A 125 23.24 5.72 -2.73
N LEU A 126 23.95 4.59 -2.68
CA LEU A 126 25.35 4.51 -2.26
C LEU A 126 26.34 4.83 -3.39
N GLY A 127 25.85 5.09 -4.61
CA GLY A 127 26.68 5.52 -5.72
C GLY A 127 27.01 4.44 -6.76
N ALA A 128 26.65 3.17 -6.52
CA ALA A 128 27.01 2.08 -7.41
C ALA A 128 26.23 2.07 -8.74
N ASP A 129 24.98 2.52 -8.73
CA ASP A 129 24.11 2.57 -9.93
C ASP A 129 24.02 3.99 -10.55
N LEU A 130 24.94 4.90 -10.23
CA LEU A 130 24.93 6.27 -10.78
C LEU A 130 25.05 6.31 -12.30
N HIS A 131 25.68 5.30 -12.91
CA HIS A 131 25.78 5.14 -14.36
C HIS A 131 24.44 4.88 -15.05
N LEU A 132 23.37 4.60 -14.29
CA LEU A 132 22.00 4.42 -14.82
C LEU A 132 21.20 5.72 -14.82
N ILE A 133 21.74 6.80 -14.27
CA ILE A 133 21.12 8.13 -14.36
C ILE A 133 21.14 8.55 -15.83
N TYR A 134 20.02 9.05 -16.33
CA TYR A 134 19.92 9.50 -17.71
C TYR A 134 20.77 10.75 -17.94
N ASP A 135 21.38 10.85 -19.12
CA ASP A 135 22.28 11.95 -19.49
C ASP A 135 21.60 13.33 -19.46
N PHE A 136 20.27 13.40 -19.57
CA PHE A 136 19.51 14.66 -19.50
C PHE A 136 19.25 15.14 -18.07
N MET A 137 19.55 14.32 -17.06
CA MET A 137 19.31 14.70 -15.66
C MET A 137 20.37 15.69 -15.18
N PRO A 138 19.98 16.73 -14.42
CA PRO A 138 20.91 17.72 -13.91
C PRO A 138 21.90 17.11 -12.91
N ASP A 139 23.11 17.66 -12.87
CA ASP A 139 24.14 17.24 -11.92
C ASP A 139 23.74 17.62 -10.49
N ILE A 140 23.71 16.60 -9.63
CA ILE A 140 23.40 16.76 -8.21
C ILE A 140 24.70 16.64 -7.42
N PRO A 141 24.96 17.52 -6.42
CA PRO A 141 26.12 17.40 -5.54
C PRO A 141 26.16 16.02 -4.88
N ARG A 142 27.31 15.34 -4.99
CA ARG A 142 27.57 14.01 -4.41
C ARG A 142 28.53 14.16 -3.23
N PRO A 143 28.39 13.38 -2.14
CA PRO A 143 27.41 12.31 -1.92
C PRO A 143 26.00 12.84 -1.65
N TYR A 144 24.98 12.04 -1.98
CA TYR A 144 23.60 12.36 -1.63
C TYR A 144 23.43 12.46 -0.11
N ASP A 145 22.64 13.41 0.37
CA ASP A 145 22.26 13.45 1.78
C ASP A 145 21.23 12.35 2.08
N LEU A 146 21.73 11.19 2.51
CA LEU A 146 20.94 10.01 2.83
C LEU A 146 20.27 10.08 4.20
N LYS A 147 20.29 11.23 4.87
CA LYS A 147 19.57 11.43 6.12
C LYS A 147 18.12 11.80 5.83
N PHE A 148 17.27 11.54 6.81
CA PHE A 148 15.91 12.02 6.87
C PHE A 148 15.77 12.87 8.13
N LEU A 149 15.25 14.08 7.98
CA LEU A 149 15.14 15.11 9.04
C LEU A 149 16.49 15.41 9.73
N GLY A 150 17.60 15.23 9.02
CA GLY A 150 18.95 15.41 9.57
C GLY A 150 19.42 14.40 10.62
N GLU A 151 18.53 13.52 11.11
CA GLU A 151 18.82 12.57 12.20
C GLU A 151 18.79 11.10 11.78
N TYR A 152 17.98 10.75 10.78
CA TYR A 152 17.70 9.35 10.45
C TYR A 152 18.44 8.92 9.19
N ASP A 153 19.54 8.18 9.34
CA ASP A 153 20.23 7.58 8.20
C ASP A 153 19.37 6.49 7.54
N LEU A 154 19.06 6.65 6.25
CA LEU A 154 18.18 5.76 5.49
C LEU A 154 18.80 4.38 5.19
N THR A 155 20.12 4.25 5.31
CA THR A 155 20.84 3.01 4.99
C THR A 155 20.87 2.02 6.15
N HIS A 156 20.77 2.53 7.38
CA HIS A 156 20.87 1.74 8.59
C HIS A 156 19.50 1.44 9.22
N PRO A 157 19.38 0.35 10.00
CA PRO A 157 18.19 0.10 10.79
C PRO A 157 18.00 1.17 11.87
N ASN A 158 16.78 1.70 12.00
CA ASN A 158 16.43 2.62 13.07
C ASN A 158 15.23 2.09 13.88
N LEU A 159 15.36 2.11 15.21
CA LEU A 159 14.33 1.60 16.13
C LEU A 159 13.15 2.57 16.30
N LYS A 160 13.41 3.89 16.34
CA LYS A 160 12.35 4.92 16.47
C LYS A 160 11.41 4.87 15.27
N LEU A 161 11.96 4.80 14.05
CA LEU A 161 11.16 4.65 12.83
C LEU A 161 10.39 3.33 12.79
N ASN A 162 10.97 2.24 13.32
CA ASN A 162 10.29 0.96 13.42
C ASN A 162 9.08 1.01 14.36
N LEU A 163 9.23 1.68 15.52
CA LEU A 163 8.13 1.88 16.45
C LEU A 163 7.03 2.73 15.82
N MET A 164 7.40 3.83 15.15
CA MET A 164 6.44 4.69 14.45
C MET A 164 5.70 3.92 13.36
N GLN A 165 6.39 3.10 12.56
CA GLN A 165 5.75 2.23 11.57
C GLN A 165 4.71 1.31 12.20
N SER A 166 5.05 0.64 13.30
CA SER A 166 4.11 -0.24 14.01
C SER A 166 2.87 0.51 14.52
N LEU A 167 3.05 1.72 15.05
CA LEU A 167 1.93 2.57 15.48
C LEU A 167 1.03 2.99 14.32
N VAL A 168 1.62 3.30 13.16
CA VAL A 168 0.83 3.65 11.96
C VAL A 168 0.07 2.42 11.45
N ILE A 169 0.67 1.22 11.46
CA ILE A 169 -0.05 -0.02 11.10
C ILE A 169 -1.25 -0.22 12.03
N PHE A 170 -1.03 -0.11 13.34
CA PHE A 170 -2.10 -0.18 14.34
C PHE A 170 -3.23 0.79 13.98
N ALA A 171 -2.93 2.08 13.78
CA ALA A 171 -3.93 3.08 13.46
C ALA A 171 -4.69 2.80 12.14
N VAL A 172 -3.99 2.33 11.10
CA VAL A 172 -4.60 1.93 9.83
C VAL A 172 -5.54 0.74 10.01
N GLU A 173 -5.12 -0.29 10.73
CA GLU A 173 -5.93 -1.49 10.94
C GLU A 173 -7.14 -1.21 11.82
N THR A 174 -6.99 -0.41 12.88
CA THR A 174 -8.12 0.04 13.70
C THR A 174 -9.15 0.77 12.84
N LEU A 175 -8.72 1.71 11.97
CA LEU A 175 -9.62 2.43 11.06
C LEU A 175 -10.28 1.50 10.03
N SER A 176 -9.51 0.54 9.50
CA SER A 176 -9.98 -0.49 8.56
C SER A 176 -11.08 -1.36 9.19
N LEU A 177 -10.90 -1.80 10.44
CA LEU A 177 -11.88 -2.58 11.19
C LEU A 177 -13.16 -1.79 11.47
N ILE A 178 -13.05 -0.55 11.92
CA ILE A 178 -14.20 0.34 12.18
C ILE A 178 -14.98 0.63 10.88
N SER A 179 -14.27 0.77 9.76
CA SER A 179 -14.88 1.10 8.46
C SER A 179 -15.41 -0.13 7.70
N SER A 180 -15.23 -1.33 8.25
CA SER A 180 -15.54 -2.59 7.59
C SER A 180 -17.05 -2.82 7.50
N PRO A 181 -17.59 -3.15 6.32
CA PRO A 181 -19.01 -3.48 6.16
C PRO A 181 -19.37 -4.91 6.64
N PHE A 182 -18.39 -5.66 7.15
CA PHE A 182 -18.54 -7.05 7.56
C PHE A 182 -18.42 -7.20 9.09
N PRO A 183 -19.09 -8.18 9.70
CA PRO A 183 -18.98 -8.40 11.14
C PRO A 183 -17.54 -8.73 11.52
N VAL A 184 -17.01 -8.02 12.52
CA VAL A 184 -15.66 -8.19 13.04
C VAL A 184 -15.71 -9.08 14.29
N THR A 185 -14.95 -10.17 14.31
CA THR A 185 -14.88 -11.03 15.50
C THR A 185 -13.75 -10.59 16.44
N ARG A 186 -13.82 -10.96 17.73
CA ARG A 186 -12.73 -10.69 18.70
C ARG A 186 -11.39 -11.29 18.26
N GLY A 187 -11.42 -12.44 17.59
CA GLY A 187 -10.22 -13.07 17.03
C GLY A 187 -9.59 -12.23 15.90
N ASP A 188 -10.41 -11.57 15.09
CA ASP A 188 -9.95 -10.68 14.02
C ASP A 188 -9.30 -9.44 14.61
N VAL A 189 -9.90 -8.85 15.66
CA VAL A 189 -9.32 -7.71 16.38
C VAL A 189 -7.93 -8.06 16.93
N ILE A 190 -7.82 -9.15 17.70
CA ILE A 190 -6.51 -9.55 18.28
C ILE A 190 -5.48 -9.80 17.17
N ARG A 191 -5.88 -10.47 16.07
CA ARG A 191 -4.95 -10.79 14.98
C ARG A 191 -4.49 -9.56 14.22
N LEU A 192 -5.41 -8.68 13.83
CA LEU A 192 -5.13 -7.56 12.93
C LEU A 192 -4.62 -6.32 13.68
N GLU A 193 -5.13 -6.07 14.88
CA GLU A 193 -4.78 -4.89 15.66
C GLU A 193 -3.60 -5.13 16.61
N VAL A 194 -3.41 -6.35 17.13
CA VAL A 194 -2.33 -6.63 18.11
C VAL A 194 -1.21 -7.47 17.52
N ILE A 195 -1.53 -8.66 16.99
CA ILE A 195 -0.50 -9.60 16.52
C ILE A 195 0.23 -9.05 15.29
N LEU A 196 -0.50 -8.47 14.33
CA LEU A 196 0.08 -7.97 13.09
C LEU A 196 1.08 -6.82 13.32
N PRO A 197 0.77 -5.73 14.05
CA PRO A 197 1.74 -4.67 14.33
C PRO A 197 2.95 -5.18 15.12
N LEU A 198 2.74 -6.04 16.11
CA LEU A 198 3.83 -6.61 16.91
C LEU A 198 4.77 -7.48 16.07
N THR A 199 4.21 -8.37 15.24
CA THR A 199 4.98 -9.23 14.34
C THR A 199 5.71 -8.38 13.30
N SER A 200 5.04 -7.35 12.78
CA SER A 200 5.62 -6.37 11.87
C SER A 200 6.82 -5.68 12.52
N PHE A 201 6.68 -5.16 13.73
CA PHE A 201 7.79 -4.54 14.46
C PHE A 201 9.02 -5.46 14.55
N LEU A 202 8.83 -6.75 14.82
CA LEU A 202 9.93 -7.72 14.89
C LEU A 202 10.57 -7.96 13.52
N ILE A 203 9.79 -8.19 12.47
CA ILE A 203 10.30 -8.46 11.11
C ILE A 203 10.99 -7.23 10.52
N PHE A 204 10.38 -6.06 10.65
CA PHE A 204 10.90 -4.81 10.08
C PHE A 204 12.06 -4.23 10.88
N SER A 205 12.31 -4.68 12.13
CA SER A 205 13.43 -4.20 12.94
C SER A 205 14.78 -4.26 12.21
N GLN A 206 15.03 -5.33 11.45
CA GLN A 206 16.25 -5.60 10.69
C GLN A 206 16.36 -4.79 9.38
N LEU A 207 15.28 -4.12 8.95
CA LEU A 207 15.26 -3.43 7.66
C LEU A 207 15.87 -2.01 7.74
N PRO A 208 16.60 -1.58 6.69
CA PRO A 208 17.04 -0.20 6.52
C PRO A 208 15.92 0.82 6.66
N ALA A 209 16.22 1.98 7.24
CA ALA A 209 15.27 3.05 7.47
C ALA A 209 14.61 3.58 6.18
N GLY A 210 15.29 3.58 5.04
CA GLY A 210 14.71 3.96 3.75
C GLY A 210 13.51 3.11 3.33
N LYS A 211 13.60 1.78 3.57
CA LYS A 211 12.48 0.87 3.33
C LYS A 211 11.34 1.11 4.31
N LYS A 212 11.67 1.37 5.58
CA LYS A 212 10.68 1.71 6.62
C LYS A 212 9.94 2.98 6.25
N LEU A 213 10.65 4.01 5.80
CA LEU A 213 10.07 5.29 5.40
C LEU A 213 9.06 5.11 4.26
N PHE A 214 9.43 4.34 3.22
CA PHE A 214 8.50 3.98 2.14
C PHE A 214 7.21 3.30 2.66
N ILE A 215 7.35 2.37 3.62
CA ILE A 215 6.21 1.66 4.20
C ILE A 215 5.36 2.59 5.06
N ILE A 216 5.98 3.42 5.90
CA ILE A 216 5.29 4.43 6.71
C ILE A 216 4.48 5.36 5.82
N THR A 217 5.09 5.93 4.77
CA THR A 217 4.41 6.85 3.85
C THR A 217 3.26 6.16 3.12
N THR A 218 3.47 4.90 2.69
CA THR A 218 2.42 4.06 2.13
C THR A 218 1.23 3.93 3.10
N LEU A 219 1.48 3.63 4.36
CA LEU A 219 0.44 3.40 5.34
C LEU A 219 -0.28 4.71 5.70
N LEU A 220 0.44 5.82 5.81
CA LEU A 220 -0.14 7.15 6.00
C LEU A 220 -1.02 7.56 4.81
N PHE A 221 -0.61 7.23 3.58
CA PHE A 221 -1.45 7.44 2.40
C PHE A 221 -2.74 6.61 2.50
N THR A 222 -2.64 5.33 2.84
CA THR A 222 -3.82 4.47 3.07
C THR A 222 -4.71 5.01 4.18
N PHE A 223 -4.14 5.44 5.30
CA PHE A 223 -4.87 6.03 6.42
C PHE A 223 -5.65 7.26 5.98
N CYS A 224 -4.98 8.21 5.33
CA CYS A 224 -5.59 9.43 4.82
C CYS A 224 -6.72 9.11 3.83
N PHE A 225 -6.47 8.17 2.90
CA PHE A 225 -7.46 7.74 1.93
C PHE A 225 -8.70 7.12 2.58
N GLN A 226 -8.52 6.24 3.59
CA GLN A 226 -9.60 5.64 4.35
C GLN A 226 -10.37 6.69 5.16
N LEU A 227 -9.66 7.61 5.81
CA LEU A 227 -10.25 8.69 6.59
C LEU A 227 -11.11 9.61 5.71
N LEU A 228 -10.60 10.03 4.54
CA LEU A 228 -11.36 10.82 3.56
C LEU A 228 -12.62 10.08 3.08
N ARG A 229 -12.52 8.77 2.84
CA ARG A 229 -13.67 7.95 2.46
C ARG A 229 -14.72 7.87 3.58
N LEU A 230 -14.29 7.75 4.83
CA LEU A 230 -15.17 7.73 6.00
C LEU A 230 -15.85 9.09 6.20
N LEU A 231 -15.08 10.18 6.15
CA LEU A 231 -15.61 11.54 6.23
C LEU A 231 -16.63 11.80 5.13
N ARG A 232 -16.33 11.42 3.87
CA ARG A 232 -17.27 11.56 2.76
C ARG A 232 -18.59 10.81 3.03
N ARG A 233 -18.52 9.57 3.53
CA ARG A 233 -19.72 8.79 3.91
C ARG A 233 -20.52 9.48 5.00
N PHE A 234 -19.85 9.97 6.04
CA PHE A 234 -20.47 10.72 7.12
C PHE A 234 -21.17 11.98 6.60
N PHE A 235 -20.49 12.82 5.82
CA PHE A 235 -21.09 14.01 5.20
C PHE A 235 -22.29 13.67 4.32
N THR A 236 -22.23 12.63 3.50
CA THR A 236 -23.40 12.20 2.68
C THR A 236 -24.56 11.66 3.51
N SER A 237 -24.30 11.12 4.71
CA SER A 237 -25.36 10.64 5.61
C SER A 237 -26.02 11.77 6.40
N VAL A 238 -25.27 12.81 6.75
CA VAL A 238 -25.77 13.98 7.50
C VAL A 238 -26.44 15.00 6.57
N PHE A 239 -25.93 15.14 5.33
CA PHE A 239 -26.48 16.04 4.30
C PHE A 239 -26.81 15.22 3.04
N PRO A 240 -27.93 14.49 3.01
CA PRO A 240 -28.36 13.81 1.80
C PRO A 240 -28.62 14.84 0.70
N SER A 241 -28.05 14.61 -0.49
CA SER A 241 -28.33 15.42 -1.67
C SER A 241 -29.84 15.41 -1.95
N PRO A 242 -30.46 16.53 -2.38
CA PRO A 242 -31.86 16.53 -2.79
C PRO A 242 -32.06 15.45 -3.84
N GLN A 243 -32.94 14.48 -3.58
CA GLN A 243 -33.27 13.46 -4.57
C GLN A 243 -33.90 14.19 -5.78
N PRO A 244 -33.49 13.89 -7.02
CA PRO A 244 -34.22 14.38 -8.17
C PRO A 244 -35.64 13.84 -8.08
N VAL A 245 -36.63 14.75 -8.03
CA VAL A 245 -38.05 14.40 -8.11
C VAL A 245 -38.24 13.73 -9.47
N ILE A 246 -38.35 12.40 -9.48
CA ILE A 246 -38.80 11.68 -10.66
C ILE A 246 -40.28 12.02 -10.80
N VAL A 247 -40.58 13.01 -11.64
CA VAL A 247 -41.96 13.29 -12.06
C VAL A 247 -42.40 12.08 -12.86
N ASP A 248 -43.29 11.29 -12.26
CA ASP A 248 -43.94 10.16 -12.92
C ASP A 248 -44.83 10.70 -14.05
N THR A 249 -44.28 10.73 -15.26
CA THR A 249 -45.00 11.19 -16.46
C THR A 249 -46.03 10.17 -16.95
N SER A 250 -46.23 9.02 -16.28
CA SER A 250 -47.21 8.01 -16.70
C SER A 250 -48.63 8.23 -16.12
N LYS A 251 -48.92 9.41 -15.55
CA LYS A 251 -50.26 9.78 -15.06
C LYS A 251 -50.89 10.97 -15.79
N VAL A 252 -50.39 11.32 -16.96
CA VAL A 252 -50.98 12.34 -17.83
C VAL A 252 -51.25 11.73 -19.21
N GLU A 253 -52.18 10.78 -19.26
CA GLU A 253 -52.98 10.43 -20.45
C GLU A 253 -54.41 10.09 -20.02
#